data_AF-A0A1B4PNM4-F1
#
_entry.id   AF-A0A1B4PNM4-F1
#
_cell.length_a   1.000
_cell.length_b   1.000
_cell.length_c   1.000
_cell.angle_alpha   90.00
_cell.angle_beta   90.00
_cell.angle_gamma   90.00
#
_symmetry.space_group_name_H-M   'P 1'
#
loop_
_entity.id
_entity.type
_entity.pdbx_description
1 polymer ?
#
loop_
_entity_poly.entity_id
_entity_poly.type
_entity_poly.pdbx_seq_one_letter_code
_entity_poly.pdbx_strand_id
1 'polypeptide(L)'
;MSVTHHSAGSTATASEIREIVGPMEDEVIAQILDIGPTSAEVLDAYTWLRADDRQQIKLERELHGKAARVLEILEQEESDGDD
;
A
#
# COMPACT_ATOMS: atom_id res chain seq x y z
N MET A 1 -2.01 21.17 -15.92
CA MET A 1 -1.52 20.11 -15.00
C MET A 1 -2.58 19.02 -15.03
N SER A 2 -2.31 17.92 -15.73
CA SER A 2 -3.28 16.84 -15.88
C SER A 2 -3.23 15.94 -14.65
N VAL A 3 -4.23 16.04 -13.79
CA VAL A 3 -4.51 15.03 -12.76
C VAL A 3 -5.23 13.88 -13.46
N THR A 4 -4.45 12.87 -13.83
CA THR A 4 -4.99 11.63 -14.39
C THR A 4 -5.60 10.85 -13.23
N HIS A 5 -6.90 11.01 -12.96
CA HIS A 5 -7.64 10.03 -12.18
C HIS A 5 -7.71 8.73 -12.99
N HIS A 6 -6.80 7.81 -12.75
CA HIS A 6 -6.82 6.51 -13.41
C HIS A 6 -7.71 5.52 -12.63
N SER A 7 -8.94 5.34 -13.11
CA SER A 7 -9.90 4.33 -12.65
C SER A 7 -9.32 2.91 -12.72
N ALA A 8 -9.22 2.24 -11.57
CA ALA A 8 -9.37 0.79 -11.32
C ALA A 8 -8.60 -0.25 -12.20
N GLY A 9 -7.80 0.14 -13.20
CA GLY A 9 -7.21 -0.79 -14.17
C GLY A 9 -5.70 -0.64 -14.43
N SER A 10 -5.08 0.45 -14.01
CA SER A 10 -3.64 0.70 -14.17
C SER A 10 -2.97 0.79 -12.83
N THR A 11 -1.72 0.37 -12.88
CA THR A 11 -0.73 0.47 -11.84
C THR A 11 -0.69 1.87 -11.24
N ALA A 12 -0.72 1.94 -9.91
CA ALA A 12 -0.50 3.18 -9.17
C ALA A 12 0.88 3.73 -9.50
N THR A 13 0.97 5.04 -9.69
CA THR A 13 2.25 5.72 -9.84
C THR A 13 2.90 6.01 -8.49
N ALA A 14 4.21 6.28 -8.46
CA ALA A 14 4.92 6.66 -7.23
C ALA A 14 4.23 7.84 -6.52
N SER A 15 3.76 8.83 -7.27
CA SER A 15 3.06 9.99 -6.74
C SER A 15 1.74 9.60 -6.08
N GLU A 16 0.92 8.76 -6.72
CA GLU A 16 -0.33 8.27 -6.13
C GLU A 16 -0.09 7.43 -4.87
N ILE A 17 0.92 6.57 -4.90
CA ILE A 17 1.30 5.77 -3.73
C ILE A 17 1.61 6.73 -2.58
N ARG A 18 2.49 7.73 -2.77
CA ARG A 18 2.82 8.76 -1.77
C ARG A 18 1.61 9.55 -1.27
N GLU A 19 0.64 9.84 -2.13
CA GLU A 19 -0.58 10.52 -1.73
C GLU A 19 -1.46 9.65 -0.81
N ILE A 20 -1.44 8.32 -0.98
CA ILE A 20 -2.23 7.37 -0.19
C ILE A 20 -1.53 7.04 1.14
N VAL A 21 -0.28 6.60 1.07
CA VAL A 21 0.45 6.05 2.22
C VAL A 21 1.17 7.14 3.03
N GLY A 22 1.46 8.28 2.38
CA GLY A 22 2.23 9.37 2.96
C GLY A 22 3.71 9.39 2.51
N PRO A 23 4.54 10.22 3.16
CA PRO A 23 5.97 10.28 2.87
C PRO A 23 6.65 8.97 3.29
N MET A 24 7.15 8.23 2.31
CA MET A 24 7.89 6.98 2.47
C MET A 24 9.20 7.02 1.70
N GLU A 25 10.13 6.16 2.11
CA GLU A 25 11.43 5.95 1.45
C GLU A 25 11.25 5.62 -0.04
N ASP A 26 12.08 6.19 -0.91
CA ASP A 26 12.05 5.90 -2.34
C ASP A 26 12.25 4.39 -2.63
N GLU A 27 12.99 3.69 -1.78
CA GLU A 27 13.22 2.24 -1.90
C GLU A 27 11.93 1.44 -1.63
N VAL A 28 11.16 1.80 -0.61
CA VAL A 28 9.85 1.21 -0.31
C VAL A 28 8.90 1.42 -1.48
N ILE A 29 8.87 2.63 -2.04
CA ILE A 29 8.01 2.93 -3.19
C ILE A 29 8.43 2.17 -4.43
N ALA A 30 9.73 1.99 -4.67
CA ALA A 30 10.22 1.17 -5.76
C ALA A 30 9.76 -0.30 -5.63
N GLN A 31 9.76 -0.86 -4.41
CA GLN A 31 9.25 -2.20 -4.15
C GLN A 31 7.74 -2.31 -4.39
N ILE A 32 6.97 -1.32 -3.93
CA ILE A 32 5.52 -1.26 -4.19
C ILE A 32 5.26 -1.16 -5.70
N LEU A 33 6.02 -0.35 -6.43
CA LEU A 33 5.89 -0.22 -7.88
C LEU A 33 6.22 -1.52 -8.64
N ASP A 34 7.18 -2.31 -8.17
CA ASP A 34 7.55 -3.59 -8.80
C ASP A 34 6.41 -4.61 -8.80
N ILE A 35 5.63 -4.67 -7.71
CA ILE A 35 4.40 -5.49 -7.60
C ILE A 35 3.35 -5.05 -8.64
N GLY A 36 3.40 -3.78 -9.01
CA GLY A 36 2.43 -3.12 -9.85
C GLY A 36 0.99 -3.16 -9.30
N PRO A 37 0.74 -2.71 -8.05
CA PRO A 37 -0.59 -2.61 -7.47
C PRO A 37 -1.36 -1.46 -8.11
N THR A 38 -2.68 -1.51 -8.06
CA THR A 38 -3.52 -0.35 -8.39
C THR A 38 -3.66 0.55 -7.17
N SER A 39 -4.07 1.81 -7.36
CA SER A 39 -4.30 2.74 -6.25
C SER A 39 -5.33 2.21 -5.25
N ALA A 40 -6.32 1.45 -5.72
CA ALA A 40 -7.28 0.76 -4.85
C ALA A 40 -6.63 -0.31 -3.96
N GLU A 41 -5.71 -1.11 -4.51
CA GLU A 41 -4.99 -2.15 -3.75
C GLU A 41 -4.05 -1.52 -2.71
N VAL A 42 -3.37 -0.42 -3.07
CA VAL A 42 -2.52 0.35 -2.14
C VAL A 42 -3.37 0.95 -1.02
N LEU A 43 -4.55 1.47 -1.34
CA LEU A 43 -5.47 2.03 -0.35
C LEU A 43 -6.04 0.94 0.57
N ASP A 44 -6.42 -0.23 0.05
CA ASP A 44 -6.90 -1.35 0.87
C ASP A 44 -5.79 -1.81 1.83
N ALA A 45 -4.57 -2.01 1.32
CA ALA A 45 -3.39 -2.32 2.12
C ALA A 45 -3.12 -1.27 3.21
N TYR A 46 -3.13 0.01 2.87
CA TYR A 46 -2.90 1.09 3.84
C TYR A 46 -4.03 1.21 4.88
N THR A 47 -5.28 1.00 4.47
CA THR A 47 -6.43 0.99 5.38
C THR A 47 -6.30 -0.15 6.39
N TRP A 48 -5.82 -1.30 5.92
CA TRP A 48 -5.51 -2.46 6.75
C TRP A 48 -4.38 -2.22 7.73
N LEU A 49 -3.31 -1.58 7.28
CA LEU A 49 -2.23 -1.11 8.16
C LEU A 49 -2.81 -0.17 9.22
N ARG A 50 -3.64 0.80 8.88
CA ARG A 50 -4.20 1.74 9.87
C ARG A 50 -5.29 1.14 10.78
N ALA A 51 -5.85 -0.02 10.46
CA ALA A 51 -6.90 -0.62 11.27
C ALA A 51 -6.35 -1.00 12.65
N ASP A 52 -6.93 -0.50 13.74
CA ASP A 52 -6.49 -0.79 15.12
C ASP A 52 -6.75 -2.27 15.49
N ASP A 53 -7.84 -2.83 14.98
CA ASP A 53 -8.25 -4.23 15.15
C ASP A 53 -7.55 -5.22 14.20
N ARG A 54 -6.27 -5.00 13.84
CA ARG A 54 -5.53 -5.87 12.89
C ARG A 54 -5.64 -7.36 13.26
N GLN A 55 -5.65 -7.68 14.56
CA GLN A 55 -5.76 -9.05 15.07
C GLN A 55 -7.14 -9.68 14.86
N GLN A 56 -8.24 -8.91 14.96
CA GLN A 56 -9.58 -9.43 14.69
C GLN A 56 -9.81 -9.59 13.18
N ILE A 57 -9.37 -8.60 12.39
CA ILE A 57 -9.63 -8.58 10.95
C ILE A 57 -8.76 -9.62 10.21
N LYS A 58 -7.52 -9.92 10.67
CA LYS A 58 -6.68 -11.02 10.11
C LYS A 58 -7.38 -12.38 10.16
N LEU A 59 -8.31 -12.59 11.08
CA LEU A 59 -9.08 -13.84 11.19
C LEU A 59 -10.25 -13.92 10.19
N GLU A 60 -10.75 -12.76 9.72
CA GLU A 60 -11.96 -12.67 8.89
C GLU A 60 -11.70 -12.30 7.43
N ARG A 61 -10.56 -11.69 7.10
CA ARG A 61 -10.31 -11.13 5.78
C ARG A 61 -8.82 -11.28 5.44
N GLU A 62 -8.42 -12.32 4.72
CA GLU A 62 -7.08 -12.34 4.12
C GLU A 62 -7.06 -11.33 2.98
N LEU A 63 -6.15 -10.34 3.02
CA LEU A 63 -5.79 -9.68 1.76
C LEU A 63 -5.14 -10.74 0.88
N HIS A 64 -5.56 -10.81 -0.38
CA HIS A 64 -4.98 -11.71 -1.36
C HIS A 64 -4.40 -10.93 -2.53
N GLY A 65 -3.39 -11.51 -3.19
CA GLY A 65 -2.83 -10.95 -4.41
C GLY A 65 -1.91 -9.77 -4.15
N LYS A 66 -2.15 -8.65 -4.84
CA LYS A 66 -1.22 -7.50 -4.86
C LYS A 66 -1.33 -6.68 -3.58
N ALA A 67 -2.54 -6.39 -3.08
CA ALA A 67 -2.72 -5.65 -1.84
C ALA A 67 -2.01 -6.32 -0.64
N ALA A 68 -2.01 -7.66 -0.57
CA ALA A 68 -1.30 -8.40 0.48
C ALA A 68 0.22 -8.16 0.44
N ARG A 69 0.80 -8.14 -0.76
CA ARG A 69 2.23 -7.87 -0.96
C ARG A 69 2.60 -6.43 -0.64
N VAL A 70 1.72 -5.48 -0.99
CA VAL A 70 1.91 -4.08 -0.62
C VAL A 70 1.86 -3.94 0.91
N LEU A 71 0.89 -4.55 1.58
CA LEU A 71 0.78 -4.51 3.05
C LEU A 71 2.06 -5.03 3.72
N GLU A 72 2.61 -6.15 3.24
CA GLU A 72 3.85 -6.72 3.79
C GLU A 72 5.02 -5.73 3.76
N ILE A 73 5.21 -5.01 2.64
CA ILE A 73 6.27 -4.00 2.52
C ILE A 73 6.02 -2.84 3.50
N LEU A 74 4.78 -2.36 3.60
CA LEU A 74 4.42 -1.28 4.51
C LEU A 74 4.63 -1.69 5.98
N GLU A 75 4.27 -2.92 6.36
CA GLU A 75 4.51 -3.45 7.71
C GLU A 75 6.01 -3.57 8.03
N GLN A 76 6.85 -3.90 7.03
CA GLN A 76 8.30 -3.93 7.19
C GLN A 76 8.86 -2.52 7.42
N GLU A 77 8.43 -1.51 6.64
CA GLU A 77 8.86 -0.12 6.84
C GLU A 77 8.50 0.39 8.24
N GLU A 78 7.25 0.21 8.70
CA GLU A 78 6.83 0.67 10.03
C GLU A 78 7.62 -0.01 11.16
N SER A 79 8.12 -1.23 10.93
CA SER A 79 8.93 -1.98 11.90
C SER A 79 10.41 -1.62 11.86
N ASP A 80 10.96 -1.28 10.69
CA ASP A 80 12.39 -0.94 10.52
C ASP A 80 12.70 0.49 11.00
N GLY A 81 11.70 1.36 11.06
CA GLY A 81 11.82 2.74 11.56
C GLY A 81 11.91 2.91 13.09
N ASP A 82 11.87 1.82 13.87
CA ASP A 82 11.99 1.81 15.34
C ASP A 82 13.36 1.21 15.77
N ASP A 83 14.46 1.91 15.47
CA ASP A 83 15.81 1.70 16.08
C ASP A 83 16.42 3.02 16.58
#